data_AF-A0A7C4UEU6-F1
#
_entry.id   AF-A0A7C4UEU6-F1
#
_cell.length_a   1.000
_cell.length_b   1.000
_cell.length_c   1.000
_cell.angle_alpha   90.00
_cell.angle_beta   90.00
_cell.angle_gamma   90.00
#
_symmetry.space_group_name_H-M   'P 1'
#
loop_
_entity.id
_entity.type
_entity.pdbx_description
1 polymer ?
#
loop_
_entity_poly.entity_id
_entity_poly.type
_entity_poly.pdbx_seq_one_letter_code
_entity_poly.pdbx_strand_id
1 'polypeptide(L)'
;MKTIKTTIRNRRIDAPAPSDIPDGTEVLLTIDTAVADGDGPLPPEEIARVLAAMQKIEPFDWSDEERSAADAWEKKVNDYTIANLDKGIEDVFR
;
A
#
# COMPACT_ATOMS: atom_id res chain seq x y z
N MET A 1 -19.69 -14.97 28.07
CA MET A 1 -18.79 -15.18 26.93
C MET A 1 -17.44 -14.57 27.28
N LYS A 2 -16.35 -15.34 27.20
CA LYS A 2 -15.00 -14.88 27.53
C LYS A 2 -14.25 -14.65 26.23
N THR A 3 -13.82 -13.42 25.96
CA THR A 3 -13.13 -13.06 24.71
C THR A 3 -11.64 -13.00 24.96
N ILE A 4 -10.87 -13.79 24.22
CA ILE A 4 -9.40 -13.78 24.26
C ILE A 4 -8.91 -13.09 22.98
N LYS A 5 -8.17 -11.99 23.12
CA LYS A 5 -7.56 -11.28 21.99
C LYS A 5 -6.15 -11.81 21.77
N THR A 6 -5.83 -12.13 20.52
CA THR A 6 -4.50 -12.63 20.12
C THR A 6 -4.23 -12.27 18.66
N THR A 7 -3.02 -12.51 18.18
CA THR A 7 -2.58 -12.24 16.81
C THR A 7 -2.01 -13.51 16.18
N ILE A 8 -2.27 -13.71 14.89
CA ILE A 8 -1.69 -14.81 14.13
C ILE A 8 -0.21 -14.48 13.84
N ARG A 9 0.72 -15.33 14.26
CA ARG A 9 2.16 -15.23 13.95
C ARG A 9 2.64 -16.54 13.36
N ASN A 10 3.39 -16.50 12.25
CA ASN A 10 3.87 -17.70 11.56
C ASN A 10 2.75 -18.73 11.27
N ARG A 11 1.56 -18.23 10.90
CA ARG A 11 0.34 -19.04 10.67
C ARG A 11 -0.12 -19.83 11.90
N ARG A 12 0.27 -19.43 13.11
CA ARG A 12 -0.13 -20.02 14.38
C ARG A 12 -0.81 -18.98 15.26
N ILE A 13 -1.79 -19.45 16.02
CA ILE A 13 -2.47 -18.68 17.07
C ILE A 13 -1.90 -19.18 18.39
N ASP A 14 -1.11 -18.33 19.05
CA ASP A 14 -0.55 -18.63 20.36
C ASP A 14 -1.30 -17.77 21.38
N ALA A 15 -2.26 -18.39 22.06
CA ALA A 15 -3.02 -17.76 23.11
C ALA A 15 -3.11 -18.76 24.28
N PRO A 16 -2.55 -18.44 25.45
CA PRO A 16 -2.64 -19.33 26.59
C PRO A 16 -4.11 -19.52 26.97
N ALA A 17 -4.53 -20.78 27.12
CA ALA A 17 -5.86 -21.10 27.62
C ALA A 17 -5.99 -20.60 29.06
N PRO A 18 -7.08 -19.91 29.42
CA PRO A 18 -7.37 -19.58 30.80
C PRO A 18 -7.45 -20.83 31.68
N SER A 19 -6.87 -20.78 32.88
CA SER A 19 -6.76 -21.93 33.80
C SER A 19 -8.11 -22.47 34.32
N ASP A 20 -9.19 -21.72 34.10
CA ASP A 20 -10.55 -22.07 34.46
C ASP A 20 -11.29 -22.87 33.37
N ILE A 21 -10.66 -23.11 32.22
CA ILE A 21 -11.26 -23.82 31.08
C ILE A 21 -10.62 -25.22 30.95
N PRO A 22 -11.41 -26.30 30.96
CA PRO A 22 -10.88 -27.64 30.83
C PRO A 22 -10.38 -27.93 29.42
N ASP A 23 -9.42 -28.84 29.33
CA ASP A 23 -8.89 -29.34 28.06
C ASP A 23 -10.02 -29.96 27.21
N GLY A 24 -9.95 -29.73 25.90
CA GLY A 24 -10.95 -30.21 24.94
C GLY A 24 -12.17 -29.29 24.77
N THR A 25 -12.21 -28.12 25.42
CA THR A 25 -13.28 -27.13 25.22
C THR A 25 -13.24 -26.58 23.80
N GLU A 26 -14.36 -26.63 23.09
CA GLU A 26 -14.52 -26.02 21.76
C GLU A 26 -14.53 -24.49 21.85
N VAL A 27 -13.86 -23.85 20.89
CA VAL A 27 -13.75 -22.39 20.83
C VAL A 27 -14.16 -21.88 19.46
N LEU A 28 -14.88 -20.76 19.44
CA LEU A 28 -15.19 -20.01 18.22
C LEU A 28 -14.15 -18.92 18.03
N LEU A 29 -13.50 -18.90 16.87
CA LEU A 29 -12.60 -17.82 16.49
C LEU A 29 -13.33 -16.80 15.62
N THR A 30 -13.24 -15.53 16.03
CA THR A 30 -13.67 -14.39 15.21
C THR A 30 -12.42 -13.63 14.76
N ILE A 31 -12.24 -13.50 13.45
CA ILE A 31 -11.17 -12.70 12.88
C ILE A 31 -11.71 -11.30 12.68
N ASP A 32 -11.09 -10.32 13.32
CA ASP A 32 -11.40 -8.92 13.05
C ASP A 32 -10.75 -8.53 11.71
N THR A 33 -11.57 -8.49 10.67
CA THR A 33 -11.16 -8.06 9.32
C THR A 33 -11.57 -6.61 9.05
N ALA A 34 -11.86 -5.83 10.09
CA ALA A 34 -12.06 -4.40 9.92
C ALA A 34 -10.77 -3.81 9.33
N VAL A 35 -10.82 -3.53 8.04
CA VAL A 35 -9.91 -2.61 7.40
C VAL A 35 -10.04 -1.32 8.20
N ALA A 36 -8.92 -0.73 8.62
CA ALA A 36 -8.95 0.53 9.37
C ALA A 36 -9.92 1.49 8.68
N ASP A 37 -10.76 2.19 9.47
CA ASP A 37 -11.87 3.05 8.98
C ASP A 37 -11.45 4.13 7.95
N GLY A 38 -10.16 4.25 7.62
CA GLY A 38 -9.60 5.16 6.61
C GLY A 38 -9.28 4.57 5.23
N ASP A 39 -9.49 3.27 5.00
CA ASP A 39 -9.17 2.63 3.69
C ASP A 39 -10.43 2.37 2.82
N GLY A 40 -11.59 2.87 3.27
CA GLY A 40 -12.82 2.92 2.48
C GLY A 40 -12.80 4.04 1.43
N PRO A 41 -13.66 3.98 0.41
CA PRO A 41 -13.82 5.10 -0.53
C PRO A 41 -14.19 6.37 0.25
N LEU A 42 -13.51 7.48 -0.05
CA LEU A 42 -13.73 8.78 0.60
C LEU A 42 -15.20 9.19 0.51
N PRO A 43 -15.77 9.80 1.57
CA PRO A 43 -17.16 10.26 1.53
C PRO A 43 -17.33 11.33 0.45
N PRO A 44 -18.51 11.43 -0.19
CA PRO A 44 -18.74 12.35 -1.32
C PRO A 44 -18.40 13.82 -1.03
N GLU A 45 -18.63 14.25 0.21
CA GLU A 45 -18.29 15.58 0.70
C GLU A 45 -16.78 15.84 0.73
N GLU A 46 -15.97 14.83 1.05
CA GLU A 46 -14.52 14.93 1.05
C GLU A 46 -13.97 14.94 -0.37
N ILE A 47 -14.54 14.12 -1.25
CA ILE A 47 -14.26 14.16 -2.69
C ILE A 47 -14.54 15.55 -3.25
N ALA A 48 -15.70 16.14 -2.92
CA ALA A 48 -16.06 17.48 -3.36
C ALA A 48 -15.09 18.56 -2.83
N ARG A 49 -14.65 18.46 -1.57
CA ARG A 49 -13.64 19.37 -1.01
C ARG A 49 -12.30 19.27 -1.74
N VAL A 50 -11.82 18.04 -1.98
CA VAL A 50 -10.54 17.81 -2.67
C VAL A 50 -10.60 18.33 -4.11
N LEU A 51 -11.68 18.06 -4.83
CA LEU A 51 -11.87 18.57 -6.19
C LEU A 51 -11.91 20.11 -6.24
N ALA A 52 -12.61 20.74 -5.29
CA ALA A 52 -12.64 22.20 -5.19
C ALA A 52 -11.27 22.81 -4.83
N ALA A 53 -10.42 22.07 -4.11
CA ALA A 53 -9.04 22.47 -3.87
C ALA A 53 -8.17 22.31 -5.13
N MET A 54 -8.31 21.20 -5.85
CA MET A 54 -7.57 20.95 -7.11
C MET A 54 -7.88 22.00 -8.17
N GLN A 55 -9.14 22.46 -8.26
CA GLN A 55 -9.54 23.52 -9.21
C GLN A 55 -8.87 24.87 -8.95
N LYS A 56 -8.30 25.08 -7.75
CA LYS A 56 -7.59 26.31 -7.37
C LYS A 56 -6.07 26.21 -7.61
N ILE A 57 -5.57 25.03 -7.98
CA ILE A 57 -4.15 24.84 -8.28
C ILE A 57 -3.89 25.50 -9.64
N GLU A 58 -2.99 26.48 -9.67
CA GLU A 58 -2.56 27.09 -10.92
C GLU A 58 -1.79 26.07 -11.77
N PRO A 59 -2.01 26.02 -13.08
CA PRO A 59 -1.22 25.20 -13.98
C PRO A 59 0.27 25.55 -13.79
N PHE A 60 1.09 24.52 -13.59
CA PHE A 60 2.52 24.72 -13.49
C PHE A 60 3.07 25.03 -14.88
N ASP A 61 3.51 26.28 -15.07
CA ASP A 61 4.12 26.73 -16.33
C ASP A 61 5.62 26.45 -16.30
N TRP A 62 6.11 25.84 -17.37
CA TRP A 62 7.51 25.49 -17.54
C TRP A 62 8.12 26.45 -18.55
N SER A 63 9.30 26.96 -18.26
CA SER A 63 10.11 27.64 -19.26
C SER A 63 10.50 26.68 -20.39
N ASP A 64 10.83 27.23 -21.56
CA ASP A 64 11.28 26.42 -22.69
C ASP A 64 12.59 25.67 -22.39
N GLU A 65 13.43 26.21 -21.51
CA GLU A 65 14.65 25.57 -21.03
C GLU A 65 14.33 24.34 -20.15
N GLU A 66 13.39 24.47 -19.22
CA GLU A 66 12.95 23.36 -18.36
C GLU A 66 12.27 22.25 -19.18
N ARG A 67 11.45 22.62 -20.18
CA ARG A 67 10.84 21.65 -21.10
C ARG A 67 11.92 20.88 -21.87
N SER A 68 12.88 21.60 -22.44
CA SER A 68 13.98 20.98 -23.19
C SER A 68 14.85 20.06 -22.31
N ALA A 69 15.07 20.45 -21.06
CA ALA A 69 15.81 19.64 -20.09
C ALA A 69 15.07 18.34 -19.74
N ALA A 70 13.74 18.38 -19.57
CA ALA A 70 12.94 17.18 -19.33
C ALA A 70 12.88 16.26 -20.55
N ASP A 71 12.71 16.81 -21.76
CA ASP A 71 12.73 16.01 -23.00
C ASP A 71 14.09 15.29 -23.16
N ALA A 72 15.19 15.99 -22.86
CA ALA A 72 16.53 15.41 -22.90
C ALA A 72 16.71 14.31 -21.83
N TRP A 73 16.15 14.51 -20.63
CA TRP A 73 16.17 13.52 -19.58
C TRP A 73 15.34 12.29 -19.94
N GLU A 74 14.12 12.46 -20.44
CA GLU A 74 13.24 11.37 -20.88
C GLU A 74 13.92 10.53 -21.95
N LYS A 75 14.49 11.18 -22.97
CA LYS A 75 15.24 10.49 -24.02
C LYS A 75 16.42 9.69 -23.46
N LYS A 76 17.19 10.27 -22.55
CA LYS A 76 18.32 9.59 -21.90
C LYS A 76 17.89 8.36 -21.11
N VAL A 77 16.79 8.46 -20.36
CA VAL A 77 16.23 7.32 -19.61
C VAL A 77 15.74 6.25 -20.55
N ASN A 78 15.03 6.60 -21.61
CA ASN A 78 14.53 5.64 -22.59
C ASN A 78 15.68 4.91 -23.30
N ASP A 79 16.70 5.63 -23.75
CA ASP A 79 17.88 5.05 -24.40
C ASP A 79 18.65 4.12 -23.45
N TYR A 80 18.80 4.52 -22.18
CA TYR A 80 19.40 3.68 -21.16
C TYR A 80 18.58 2.41 -20.90
N THR A 81 17.27 2.52 -20.77
CA THR A 81 16.37 1.39 -20.53
C THR A 81 16.43 0.41 -21.70
N ILE A 82 16.35 0.89 -22.94
CA ILE A 82 16.47 0.04 -24.15
C ILE A 82 17.83 -0.67 -24.18
N ALA A 83 18.92 0.06 -23.90
CA ALA A 83 20.27 -0.50 -23.92
C ALA A 83 20.55 -1.52 -22.80
N ASN A 84 19.77 -1.53 -21.72
CA ASN A 84 19.97 -2.42 -20.57
C ASN A 84 18.80 -3.38 -20.32
N LEU A 85 17.78 -3.39 -21.18
CA LEU A 85 16.60 -4.24 -21.08
C LEU A 85 16.97 -5.73 -21.01
N ASP A 86 18.01 -6.13 -21.76
CA ASP A 86 18.46 -7.53 -21.86
C ASP A 86 19.38 -7.96 -20.71
N LYS A 87 19.85 -7.01 -19.88
CA LYS A 87 20.77 -7.29 -18.75
C LYS A 87 20.05 -7.59 -17.43
N GLY A 88 18.72 -7.49 -17.41
CA GLY A 88 17.92 -7.42 -16.18
C GLY A 88 17.68 -8.73 -15.44
N ILE A 89 18.03 -9.89 -16.00
CA ILE A 89 17.78 -11.19 -15.35
C ILE A 89 19.03 -12.10 -15.27
N GLU A 90 19.97 -12.02 -16.22
CA GLU A 90 21.13 -12.92 -16.22
C GLU A 90 22.25 -12.53 -15.23
N ASP A 91 22.35 -11.26 -14.83
CA ASP A 91 23.43 -10.79 -13.94
C ASP A 91 23.06 -10.87 -12.44
N VAL A 92 21.79 -11.21 -12.13
CA VAL A 92 21.30 -11.33 -10.74
C VAL A 92 21.60 -12.72 -10.13
N PHE A 93 21.92 -13.71 -10.98
CA PHE A 93 22.17 -15.10 -10.56
C PHE A 93 23.60 -15.58 -10.80
N ARG A 94 24.56 -14.66 -10.99
CA ARG A 94 25.98 -15.01 -11.15
C ARG A 94 26.80 -14.82 -9.87
#